data_AF-A0A960ZB56-F1
#
_entry.id   AF-A0A960ZB56-F1
#
_cell.length_a   1.000
_cell.length_b   1.000
_cell.length_c   1.000
_cell.angle_alpha   90.00
_cell.angle_beta   90.00
_cell.angle_gamma   90.00
#
_symmetry.space_group_name_H-M   'P 1'
#
loop_
_entity.id
_entity.type
_entity.pdbx_description
1 polymer ?
#
loop_
_entity_poly.entity_id
_entity_poly.type
_entity_poly.pdbx_seq_one_letter_code
_entity_poly.pdbx_strand_id
1 'polypeptide(L)' 'MKAGYLPCIITVESRLGYYQALDDWMTKKETTAFVQLIANAELEALKQYQRLLGF' A
#
# COMPACT_ATOMS: atom_id res chain seq x y z
N MET A 1 7.88 11.87 -0.52
CA MET A 1 8.61 11.19 -1.62
C MET A 1 10.08 11.59 -1.61
N LYS A 2 10.82 11.26 -0.53
CA LYS A 2 12.23 11.66 -0.37
C LYS A 2 13.23 10.60 -0.83
N ALA A 3 12.77 9.37 -1.09
CA ALA A 3 13.61 8.20 -1.34
C ALA A 3 13.42 7.59 -2.74
N GLY A 4 12.83 8.32 -3.69
CA GLY A 4 12.67 7.86 -5.08
C GLY A 4 11.55 6.84 -5.34
N TYR A 5 10.76 6.50 -4.32
CA TYR A 5 9.60 5.62 -4.48
C TYR A 5 8.48 6.26 -5.31
N LEU A 6 7.81 5.42 -6.08
CA LEU A 6 6.62 5.77 -6.85
C LEU A 6 5.49 6.25 -5.91
N PRO A 7 4.55 7.08 -6.39
CA PRO A 7 3.34 7.38 -5.64
C PRO A 7 2.62 6.10 -5.25
N CYS A 8 2.56 5.79 -3.96
CA CYS A 8 1.77 4.68 -3.44
C CYS A 8 0.29 5.06 -3.55
N ILE A 9 -0.44 4.37 -4.44
CA ILE A 9 -1.86 4.60 -4.68
C ILE A 9 -2.63 3.55 -3.88
N ILE A 10 -3.24 3.96 -2.77
CA ILE A 10 -4.18 3.12 -2.03
C ILE A 10 -5.55 3.27 -2.69
N THR A 11 -6.02 2.22 -3.37
CA THR A 11 -7.30 2.25 -4.08
C THR A 11 -8.47 2.32 -3.09
N VAL A 12 -9.54 3.02 -3.45
CA VAL A 12 -10.72 3.23 -2.59
C VAL A 12 -11.41 1.89 -2.24
N GLU A 13 -11.26 0.87 -3.06
CA GLU A 13 -11.76 -0.48 -2.81
C GLU A 13 -11.08 -1.13 -1.59
N SER A 14 -9.81 -0.79 -1.32
CA SER A 14 -9.05 -1.28 -0.15
C SER A 14 -9.34 -0.49 1.14
N ARG A 15 -10.29 0.45 1.12
CA ARG A 15 -10.60 1.36 2.23
C ARG A 15 -10.94 0.63 3.53
N LEU A 16 -11.69 -0.48 3.46
CA LEU A 16 -12.04 -1.26 4.65
C LEU A 16 -10.78 -1.88 5.31
N GLY A 17 -9.92 -2.48 4.50
CA GLY A 17 -8.66 -3.08 4.97
C GLY A 17 -7.68 -2.06 5.52
N TYR A 18 -7.67 -0.84 4.97
CA TYR A 18 -6.87 0.27 5.50
C TYR A 18 -7.28 0.66 6.92
N TYR A 19 -8.58 0.82 7.17
CA TYR A 19 -9.08 1.15 8.51
C TYR A 19 -8.89 -0.02 9.48
N GLN A 20 -9.10 -1.26 9.04
CA GLN A 20 -8.83 -2.44 9.87
C GLN A 20 -7.35 -2.54 10.26
N ALA A 21 -6.44 -2.32 9.32
CA ALA A 21 -5.00 -2.33 9.61
C ALA A 21 -4.58 -1.20 10.56
N LEU A 22 -5.21 -0.02 10.47
CA LEU A 22 -5.02 1.07 11.42
C LEU A 22 -5.58 0.75 12.81
N ASP A 23 -6.74 0.12 12.88
CA ASP A 23 -7.38 -0.28 14.13
C ASP A 23 -6.58 -1.39 14.83
N ASP A 24 -6.10 -2.38 14.09
CA ASP A 24 -5.20 -3.42 14.57
C ASP A 24 -3.85 -2.84 15.01
N TRP A 25 -3.33 -1.83 14.30
CA TRP A 25 -2.11 -1.15 14.73
C TRP A 25 -2.34 -0.37 16.04
N MET A 26 -3.47 0.33 16.19
CA MET A 26 -3.74 1.09 17.41
C MET A 26 -4.06 0.17 18.60
N THR A 27 -4.76 -0.94 18.36
CA THR A 27 -5.26 -1.84 19.41
C THR A 27 -4.21 -2.88 19.83
N LYS A 28 -3.47 -3.44 18.86
CA LYS A 28 -2.54 -4.56 19.10
C LYS A 28 -1.08 -4.17 18.93
N LYS A 29 -0.77 -2.95 18.48
CA LYS A 29 0.58 -2.51 18.05
C LYS A 29 1.19 -3.37 16.94
N GLU A 30 0.38 -4.18 16.26
CA GLU A 30 0.85 -4.99 15.14
C GLU A 30 0.86 -4.15 13.87
N THR A 31 2.06 -3.76 13.45
CA THR A 31 2.28 -3.00 12.21
C THR A 31 2.31 -3.87 10.96
N THR A 32 2.36 -5.20 11.12
CA THR A 32 2.64 -6.14 10.04
C THR A 32 1.57 -6.09 8.94
N ALA A 33 0.29 -6.05 9.32
CA ALA A 33 -0.82 -5.96 8.37
C ALA A 33 -0.79 -4.65 7.56
N PHE A 34 -0.44 -3.54 8.22
CA PHE A 34 -0.34 -2.23 7.59
C PHE A 34 0.84 -2.16 6.60
N VAL A 35 2.01 -2.67 6.99
CA VAL A 35 3.19 -2.74 6.12
C VAL A 35 2.90 -3.61 4.89
N GLN A 36 2.25 -4.76 5.08
CA GLN A 36 1.86 -5.65 3.97
C GLN A 36 0.90 -4.96 2.99
N LEU A 37 -0.06 -4.19 3.51
CA LEU A 37 -1.03 -3.45 2.70
C LEU A 37 -0.33 -2.39 1.84
N ILE A 38 0.60 -1.62 2.42
CA ILE A 38 1.39 -0.64 1.68
C ILE A 38 2.28 -1.33 0.63
N ALA A 39 2.97 -2.41 0.99
CA ALA A 39 3.82 -3.15 0.05
C ALA A 39 3.04 -3.67 -1.17
N ASN A 40 1.82 -4.17 -0.95
CA ASN A 40 0.94 -4.62 -2.03
C ASN A 40 0.51 -3.44 -2.91
N ALA A 41 0.15 -2.30 -2.32
CA ALA A 41 -0.23 -1.10 -3.07
C ALA A 41 0.95 -0.55 -3.90
N GLU A 42 2.17 -0.58 -3.38
CA GLU A 42 3.37 -0.21 -4.13
C GLU A 42 3.67 -1.17 -5.29
N LEU A 43 3.50 -2.49 -5.08
CA LEU A 43 3.67 -3.47 -6.14
C LEU A 43 2.64 -3.30 -7.27
N GLU A 44 1.39 -3.03 -6.94
CA GLU A 44 0.36 -2.77 -7.95
C GLU A 44 0.60 -1.47 -8.71
N ALA A 45 1.02 -0.41 -8.02
CA ALA A 45 1.46 0.82 -8.68
C ALA A 45 2.65 0.54 -9.63
N LEU A 46 3.66 -0.21 -9.16
CA LEU A 46 4.82 -0.57 -9.97
C LEU A 46 4.43 -1.40 -11.20
N LYS A 47 3.51 -2.37 -11.08
CA LYS A 47 2.95 -3.12 -12.22
C LYS A 47 2.22 -2.21 -13.21
N GLN A 48 1.43 -1.25 -12.74
CA GLN A 48 0.76 -0.28 -13.60
C GLN A 48 1.78 0.57 -14.37
N TYR A 49 2.81 1.06 -13.69
CA TYR A 49 3.90 1.80 -14.34
C TYR A 49 4.70 0.94 -15.32
N GLN A 50 4.99 -0.32 -14.97
CA GLN A 50 5.65 -1.27 -15.86
C GLN A 50 4.83 -1.50 -17.13
N ARG A 51 3.52 -1.71 -17.00
CA ARG A 51 2.61 -1.84 -18.14
C ARG A 51 2.56 -0.59 -19.01
N LEU A 52 2.62 0.60 -18.42
CA LEU A 52 2.64 1.87 -19.15
C LEU A 52 3.99 2.11 -19.86
N LEU A 53 5.10 1.70 -19.26
CA LEU A 53 6.44 1.87 -19.80
C LEU A 53 6.85 0.75 -20.79
N GLY A 54 6.09 -0.35 -20.84
CA GLY A 54 6.24 -1.40 -21.86
C GLY A 54 7.38 -2.39 -21.61
N PHE A 55 7.75 -2.63 -20.35
CA PHE A 55 8.73 -3.65 -19.95
C PHE A 55 8.07 -4.91 -19.39
#